data_AF-A0A2U3LJ72-F1
#
_entry.id   AF-A0A2U3LJ72-F1
#
_cell.length_a   1.000
_cell.length_b   1.000
_cell.length_c   1.000
_cell.angle_alpha   90.00
_cell.angle_beta   90.00
_cell.angle_gamma   90.00
#
_symmetry.space_group_name_H-M   'P 1'
#
loop_
_entity.id
_entity.type
_entity.pdbx_description
1 polymer ?
#
loop_
_entity_poly.entity_id
_entity_poly.type
_entity_poly.pdbx_seq_one_letter_code
_entity_poly.pdbx_strand_id
1 'polypeptide(L)'
;MSDNQPVYDDKVKKVLEMLKFKTREEVAEELEYKNWRSLDMFMRRKNFTYDSQEGQYIPVHTRVEKLNRDPKNYAPAKVVSIITAFEEADMDPMLVAKQEGFIDHKEMAEYMKNKSYEWNAYKNNYVKTVGKVEDVADRPQEAIGKKMEEGIDEYLPFLRFLYEKRDEVYQLLSGTKEDGKIPRYALPGLVRTKAIYMSDMIAKLAGEFSREKNVTQREIMEAALVEYLQKYGFKREIEALLKNQ
;
A
#
# COMPACT_ATOMS: atom_id res chain seq x y z
N MET A 1 -10.46 -12.44 -15.90
CA MET A 1 -10.93 -11.09 -16.27
C MET A 1 -9.78 -10.46 -17.01
N SER A 2 -10.01 -10.12 -18.27
CA SER A 2 -9.03 -9.75 -19.29
C SER A 2 -7.89 -8.89 -18.79
N ASP A 3 -6.66 -9.37 -19.00
CA ASP A 3 -5.43 -8.63 -18.75
C ASP A 3 -5.51 -7.25 -19.42
N ASN A 4 -5.64 -6.20 -18.62
CA ASN A 4 -5.79 -4.82 -19.09
C ASN A 4 -4.43 -4.23 -19.51
N GLN A 5 -3.60 -5.05 -20.15
CA GLN A 5 -2.30 -4.64 -20.65
C GLN A 5 -2.48 -3.65 -21.81
N PRO A 6 -1.63 -2.60 -21.90
CA PRO A 6 -1.65 -1.68 -23.02
C PRO A 6 -1.39 -2.41 -24.33
N VAL A 7 -2.27 -2.23 -25.31
CA VAL A 7 -2.15 -2.88 -26.62
C VAL A 7 -1.49 -1.91 -27.59
N TYR A 8 -0.22 -2.14 -27.91
CA TYR A 8 0.56 -1.33 -28.85
C TYR A 8 0.39 -1.80 -30.29
N ASP A 9 -0.79 -1.58 -30.86
CA ASP A 9 -0.99 -1.80 -32.29
C ASP A 9 -0.35 -0.69 -33.15
N ASP A 10 -0.23 -0.92 -34.46
CA ASP A 10 0.46 0.01 -35.36
C ASP A 10 -0.22 1.39 -35.42
N LYS A 11 -1.55 1.44 -35.23
CA LYS A 11 -2.29 2.71 -35.15
C LYS A 11 -2.00 3.44 -33.85
N VAL A 12 -1.95 2.75 -32.72
CA VAL A 12 -1.57 3.30 -31.40
C VAL A 12 -0.16 3.86 -31.45
N LYS A 13 0.81 3.12 -32.01
CA LYS A 13 2.20 3.61 -32.17
C LYS A 13 2.25 4.88 -33.02
N LYS A 14 1.53 4.90 -34.15
CA LYS A 14 1.43 6.07 -35.02
C LYS A 14 0.82 7.28 -34.30
N VAL A 15 -0.24 7.08 -33.49
CA VAL A 15 -0.85 8.13 -32.67
C VAL A 15 0.15 8.69 -31.65
N LEU A 16 0.86 7.82 -30.92
CA LEU A 16 1.85 8.22 -29.92
C LEU A 16 3.02 9.01 -30.55
N GLU A 17 3.43 8.64 -31.76
CA GLU A 17 4.50 9.32 -32.49
C GLU A 17 4.06 10.70 -33.00
N MET A 18 2.85 10.82 -33.58
CA MET A 18 2.36 12.12 -34.07
C MET A 18 2.08 13.10 -32.94
N LEU A 19 1.63 12.63 -31.76
CA LEU A 19 1.42 13.48 -30.58
C LEU A 19 2.69 14.10 -30.00
N LYS A 20 3.89 13.67 -30.42
CA LYS A 20 5.14 14.35 -30.06
C LYS A 20 5.29 15.71 -30.73
N PHE A 21 4.60 15.92 -31.85
CA PHE A 21 4.79 17.09 -32.72
C PHE A 21 3.48 17.82 -33.05
N LYS A 22 2.34 17.18 -32.80
CA LYS A 22 1.01 17.68 -33.18
C LYS A 22 0.04 17.62 -32.01
N THR A 23 -0.96 18.48 -32.03
CA THR A 23 -2.01 18.46 -31.02
C THR A 23 -2.95 17.29 -31.23
N ARG A 24 -3.67 16.90 -30.17
CA ARG A 24 -4.66 15.83 -30.22
C ARG A 24 -5.75 16.04 -31.27
N GLU A 25 -6.08 17.30 -31.57
CA GLU A 25 -7.07 17.67 -32.58
C GLU A 25 -6.53 17.47 -33.99
N GLU A 26 -5.31 17.92 -34.26
CA GLU A 26 -4.61 17.72 -35.54
C GLU A 26 -4.39 16.23 -35.83
N VAL A 27 -3.99 15.45 -34.82
CA VAL A 27 -3.80 13.99 -34.96
C VAL A 27 -5.13 13.29 -35.26
N ALA A 28 -6.24 13.77 -34.71
CA ALA A 28 -7.55 13.21 -35.00
C ALA A 28 -7.98 13.51 -36.43
N GLU A 29 -7.73 14.72 -36.92
CA GLU A 29 -8.05 15.13 -38.30
C GLU A 29 -7.21 14.37 -39.33
N GLU A 30 -5.90 14.24 -39.12
CA GLU A 30 -4.97 13.55 -40.02
C GLU A 30 -5.20 12.03 -40.09
N LEU A 31 -5.77 11.44 -39.04
CA LEU A 31 -6.19 10.04 -39.00
C LEU A 31 -7.66 9.84 -39.38
N GLU A 32 -8.32 10.86 -39.91
CA GLU A 32 -9.71 10.84 -40.38
C GLU A 32 -10.73 10.46 -39.28
N TYR A 33 -10.44 10.78 -38.02
CA TYR A 33 -11.41 10.66 -36.94
C TYR A 33 -12.35 11.87 -36.93
N LYS A 34 -13.63 11.61 -36.65
CA LYS A 34 -14.69 12.63 -36.58
C LYS A 34 -14.37 13.79 -35.61
N ASN A 35 -13.65 13.51 -34.52
CA ASN A 35 -13.15 14.47 -33.55
C ASN A 35 -12.11 13.80 -32.64
N TRP A 36 -11.43 14.60 -31.82
CA TRP A 36 -10.50 14.10 -30.80
C TRP A 36 -11.17 13.11 -29.81
N ARG A 37 -12.48 13.22 -29.56
CA ARG A 37 -13.20 12.28 -28.66
C ARG A 37 -13.27 10.87 -29.25
N SER A 38 -13.38 10.75 -30.57
CA SER A 38 -13.33 9.46 -31.27
C SER A 38 -11.93 8.83 -31.17
N LEU A 39 -10.87 9.64 -31.26
CA LEU A 39 -9.49 9.22 -31.03
C LEU A 39 -9.27 8.76 -29.58
N ASP A 40 -9.74 9.54 -28.60
CA ASP A 40 -9.73 9.21 -27.17
C ASP A 40 -10.43 7.87 -26.90
N MET A 41 -11.61 7.64 -27.51
CA MET A 41 -12.35 6.38 -27.37
C MET A 41 -11.57 5.19 -27.95
N PHE A 42 -10.90 5.38 -29.09
CA PHE A 42 -10.04 4.35 -29.67
C PHE A 42 -8.89 3.99 -28.71
N MET A 43 -8.18 4.99 -28.19
CA MET A 43 -7.06 4.80 -27.26
C MET A 43 -7.51 4.15 -25.94
N ARG A 44 -8.68 4.51 -25.42
CA ARG A 44 -9.27 3.87 -24.22
C ARG A 44 -9.59 2.40 -24.42
N ARG A 45 -10.07 2.00 -25.60
CA ARG A 45 -10.30 0.59 -25.96
C ARG A 45 -8.98 -0.22 -26.05
N LYS A 46 -7.84 0.48 -26.10
CA LYS A 46 -6.49 -0.10 -26.13
C LYS A 46 -5.76 0.04 -24.79
N ASN A 47 -6.47 0.40 -23.72
CA ASN A 47 -5.96 0.60 -22.36
C ASN A 47 -4.99 1.79 -22.21
N PHE A 48 -5.22 2.86 -22.99
CA PHE A 48 -4.54 4.14 -22.83
C PHE A 48 -5.49 5.24 -22.38
N THR A 49 -4.99 6.20 -21.62
CA THR A 49 -5.70 7.39 -21.17
C THR A 49 -4.88 8.63 -21.47
N TYR A 50 -5.55 9.72 -21.84
CA TYR A 50 -4.87 10.97 -22.15
C TYR A 50 -4.43 11.66 -20.85
N ASP A 51 -3.16 12.00 -20.77
CA ASP A 51 -2.59 12.86 -19.73
C ASP A 51 -2.52 14.29 -20.26
N SER A 52 -3.32 15.17 -19.67
CA SER A 52 -3.38 16.58 -20.08
C SER A 52 -2.14 17.39 -19.68
N GLN A 53 -1.35 16.92 -18.71
CA GLN A 53 -0.12 17.61 -18.29
C GLN A 53 1.03 17.32 -19.25
N GLU A 54 1.15 16.07 -19.69
CA GLU A 54 2.19 15.60 -20.62
C GLU A 54 1.78 15.75 -22.10
N GLY A 55 0.50 16.05 -22.37
CA GLY A 55 -0.04 16.13 -23.74
C GLY A 55 -0.01 14.80 -24.50
N GLN A 56 0.01 13.67 -23.78
CA GLN A 56 0.28 12.35 -24.36
C GLN A 56 -0.64 11.26 -23.76
N TYR A 57 -0.84 10.18 -24.51
CA TYR A 57 -1.52 9.00 -24.00
C TYR A 57 -0.57 8.12 -23.19
N ILE A 58 -0.95 7.84 -21.95
CA ILE A 58 -0.25 6.92 -21.05
C ILE A 58 -1.08 5.65 -20.81
N PRO A 59 -0.45 4.50 -20.54
CA PRO A 59 -1.19 3.30 -20.14
C PRO A 59 -2.05 3.55 -18.89
N VAL A 60 -3.25 2.98 -18.87
CA VAL A 60 -4.24 3.21 -17.79
C VAL A 60 -3.70 2.82 -16.41
N HIS A 61 -2.88 1.76 -16.31
CA HIS A 61 -2.27 1.34 -15.05
C HIS A 61 -1.27 2.37 -14.49
N THR A 62 -0.49 3.03 -15.36
CA THR A 62 0.49 4.05 -14.96
C THR A 62 -0.18 5.27 -14.29
N ARG A 63 -1.39 5.65 -14.74
CA ARG A 63 -2.17 6.72 -14.11
C ARG A 63 -2.67 6.32 -12.71
N VAL A 64 -3.12 5.07 -12.55
CA VAL A 64 -3.60 4.54 -11.27
C VAL A 64 -2.43 4.40 -10.28
N GLU A 65 -1.25 3.99 -10.74
CA GLU A 65 -0.03 3.98 -9.93
C GLU A 65 0.40 5.38 -9.48
N LYS A 66 0.35 6.39 -10.37
CA LYS A 66 0.63 7.79 -9.98
C LYS A 66 -0.36 8.29 -8.92
N LEU A 67 -1.66 8.01 -9.08
CA LEU A 67 -2.72 8.39 -8.13
C LEU A 67 -2.58 7.71 -6.76
N ASN A 68 -2.15 6.44 -6.75
CA ASN A 68 -1.92 5.66 -5.53
C ASN A 68 -0.61 6.04 -4.81
N ARG A 69 0.34 6.69 -5.49
CA ARG A 69 1.63 7.10 -4.95
C ARG A 69 1.64 8.49 -4.33
N ASP A 70 0.68 9.35 -4.67
CA ASP A 70 0.67 10.73 -4.19
C ASP A 70 0.19 10.78 -2.71
N PRO A 71 1.06 11.16 -1.76
CA PRO A 71 0.72 11.17 -0.33
C PRO A 71 -0.49 12.06 0.01
N LYS A 72 -0.76 13.06 -0.85
CA LYS A 72 -1.82 14.06 -0.67
C LYS A 72 -3.24 13.48 -0.72
N ASN A 73 -3.44 12.32 -1.37
CA ASN A 73 -4.77 11.75 -1.60
C ASN A 73 -5.36 11.00 -0.39
N TYR A 74 -4.54 10.67 0.62
CA TYR A 74 -4.95 9.86 1.78
C TYR A 74 -4.52 10.45 3.13
N ALA A 75 -3.96 11.66 3.13
CA ALA A 75 -3.40 12.29 4.32
C ALA A 75 -4.40 13.25 5.00
N PRO A 76 -4.37 13.37 6.34
CA PRO A 76 -5.10 14.44 7.04
C PRO A 76 -4.68 15.84 6.55
N ALA A 77 -5.59 16.81 6.56
CA ALA A 77 -5.35 18.16 6.02
C ALA A 77 -4.07 18.84 6.54
N LYS A 78 -3.75 18.68 7.83
CA LYS A 78 -2.51 19.19 8.44
C LYS A 78 -1.25 18.53 7.89
N VAL A 79 -1.30 17.22 7.62
CA VAL A 79 -0.18 16.48 6.98
C VAL A 79 0.01 16.93 5.54
N VAL A 80 -1.08 17.15 4.79
CA VAL A 80 -1.02 17.69 3.42
C VAL A 80 -0.39 19.08 3.40
N SER A 81 -0.75 19.93 4.37
CA SER A 81 -0.19 21.29 4.50
C SER A 81 1.33 21.24 4.71
N ILE A 82 1.80 20.41 5.65
CA ILE A 82 3.23 20.22 5.93
C ILE A 82 3.97 19.70 4.69
N ILE A 83 3.45 18.66 4.02
CA ILE A 83 4.09 18.09 2.82
C ILE A 83 4.17 19.12 1.71
N THR A 84 3.10 19.90 1.50
CA THR A 84 3.05 20.93 0.46
C THR A 84 4.02 22.07 0.77
N ALA A 85 4.17 22.45 2.04
CA ALA A 85 5.11 23.48 2.46
C ALA A 85 6.58 23.11 2.18
N PHE A 86 6.93 21.82 2.17
CA PHE A 86 8.27 21.33 1.81
C PHE A 86 8.44 21.00 0.32
N GLU A 87 7.45 21.26 -0.55
CA GLU A 87 7.62 21.17 -2.01
C GLU A 87 8.34 22.39 -2.59
N GLU A 88 8.28 23.53 -1.91
CA GLU A 88 9.05 24.71 -2.25
C GLU A 88 10.52 24.51 -1.81
N ALA A 89 11.46 24.79 -2.73
CA ALA A 89 12.88 24.58 -2.47
C ALA A 89 13.39 25.48 -1.33
N ASP A 90 14.28 24.94 -0.49
CA ASP A 90 14.98 25.63 0.61
C ASP A 90 14.09 26.18 1.75
N MET A 91 12.90 25.60 1.96
CA MET A 91 12.05 25.96 3.09
C MET A 91 12.63 25.52 4.45
N ASP A 92 12.72 26.47 5.40
CA ASP A 92 13.21 26.21 6.76
C ASP A 92 12.18 25.39 7.57
N PRO A 93 12.54 24.20 8.07
CA PRO A 93 11.65 23.36 8.88
C PRO A 93 11.06 24.05 10.10
N MET A 94 11.76 25.03 10.67
CA MET A 94 11.30 25.78 11.84
C MET A 94 10.17 26.76 11.50
N LEU A 95 10.20 27.34 10.29
CA LEU A 95 9.12 28.22 9.81
C LEU A 95 7.85 27.44 9.53
N VAL A 96 7.97 26.27 8.89
CA VAL A 96 6.84 25.37 8.64
C VAL A 96 6.22 24.89 9.96
N ALA A 97 7.04 24.62 10.99
CA ALA A 97 6.58 24.21 12.31
C ALA A 97 5.69 25.27 12.96
N LYS A 98 6.18 26.51 12.94
CA LYS A 98 5.48 27.64 13.54
C LYS A 98 4.20 28.00 12.81
N GLN A 99 4.18 27.90 11.48
CA GLN A 99 2.99 28.13 10.65
C GLN A 99 1.87 27.12 10.98
N GLU A 100 2.24 25.86 11.22
CA GLU A 100 1.29 24.77 11.55
C GLU A 100 0.94 24.66 13.05
N GLY A 101 1.49 25.55 13.86
CA GLY A 101 1.22 25.68 15.30
C GLY A 101 1.98 24.69 16.20
N PHE A 102 3.11 24.16 15.74
CA PHE A 102 4.03 23.37 16.56
C PHE A 102 5.02 24.29 17.29
N ILE A 103 5.48 23.85 18.45
CA ILE A 103 6.47 24.56 19.28
C ILE A 103 7.84 24.54 18.59
N ASP A 104 8.20 23.40 17.99
CA ASP A 104 9.47 23.20 17.30
C ASP A 104 9.31 22.19 16.14
N HIS A 105 10.24 22.23 15.18
CA HIS A 105 10.32 21.28 14.07
C HIS A 105 10.46 19.83 14.56
N LYS A 106 11.02 19.60 15.75
CA LYS A 106 11.07 18.29 16.41
C LYS A 106 9.68 17.75 16.76
N GLU A 107 8.81 18.60 17.30
CA GLU A 107 7.42 18.23 17.62
C GLU A 107 6.64 17.95 16.33
N MET A 108 6.87 18.73 15.27
CA MET A 108 6.29 18.46 13.95
C MET A 108 6.78 17.09 13.40
N ALA A 109 8.06 16.77 13.54
CA ALA A 109 8.61 15.50 13.09
C ALA A 109 8.02 14.31 13.87
N GLU A 110 7.86 14.43 15.18
CA GLU A 110 7.17 13.43 16.02
C GLU A 110 5.70 13.27 15.62
N TYR A 111 5.01 14.38 15.35
CA TYR A 111 3.64 14.37 14.84
C TYR A 111 3.53 13.63 13.51
N MET A 112 4.42 13.92 12.55
CA MET A 112 4.45 13.27 11.25
C MET A 112 4.77 11.78 11.38
N LYS A 113 5.72 11.41 12.24
CA LYS A 113 6.06 10.02 12.56
C LYS A 113 4.87 9.26 13.14
N ASN A 114 4.14 9.87 14.09
CA ASN A 114 2.91 9.29 14.67
C ASN A 114 1.77 9.12 13.64
N LYS A 115 1.82 9.87 12.53
CA LYS A 115 0.91 9.73 11.39
C LYS A 115 1.43 8.77 10.31
N SER A 116 2.53 8.07 10.57
CA SER A 116 3.20 7.16 9.63
C SER A 116 3.77 7.88 8.41
N TYR A 117 4.38 9.04 8.62
CA TYR A 117 5.14 9.79 7.63
C TYR A 117 6.56 10.02 8.16
N GLU A 118 7.56 9.73 7.33
CA GLU A 118 8.97 9.90 7.68
C GLU A 118 9.67 10.82 6.69
N TRP A 119 10.63 11.59 7.19
CA TRP A 119 11.42 12.50 6.36
C TRP A 119 12.32 11.71 5.41
N ASN A 120 12.25 12.01 4.13
CA ASN A 120 13.13 11.46 3.11
C ASN A 120 14.12 12.54 2.65
N ALA A 121 15.38 12.40 3.06
CA ALA A 121 16.45 13.35 2.72
C ALA A 121 16.72 13.46 1.21
N TYR A 122 16.43 12.42 0.42
CA TYR A 122 16.59 12.48 -1.04
C TYR A 122 15.48 13.29 -1.72
N LYS A 123 14.31 13.34 -1.10
CA LYS A 123 13.15 14.10 -1.60
C LYS A 123 12.98 15.45 -0.91
N ASN A 124 13.76 15.72 0.13
CA ASN A 124 13.57 16.84 1.07
C ASN A 124 12.10 17.01 1.49
N ASN A 125 11.40 15.89 1.72
CA ASN A 125 9.99 15.91 2.09
C ASN A 125 9.58 14.62 2.80
N TYR A 126 8.42 14.63 3.44
CA TYR A 126 7.84 13.50 4.14
C TYR A 126 7.17 12.50 3.19
N VAL A 127 7.41 11.21 3.44
CA VAL A 127 6.85 10.09 2.67
C VAL A 127 6.09 9.17 3.61
N LYS A 128 4.93 8.68 3.17
CA LYS A 128 4.10 7.75 3.94
C LYS A 128 4.79 6.39 4.05
N THR A 129 5.05 5.93 5.26
CA THR A 129 5.54 4.58 5.52
C THR A 129 4.35 3.61 5.50
N VAL A 130 4.29 2.76 4.48
CA VAL A 130 3.34 1.64 4.41
C VAL A 130 4.12 0.34 4.60
N GLY A 131 3.84 -0.36 5.70
CA GLY A 131 4.39 -1.69 5.95
C GLY A 131 5.90 -1.73 6.22
N LYS A 132 6.33 -1.18 7.36
CA LYS A 132 7.57 -1.57 8.06
C LYS A 132 7.57 -0.91 9.44
N VAL A 133 7.63 -1.71 10.50
CA VAL A 133 8.25 -1.28 11.75
C VAL A 133 9.62 -1.94 11.73
N GLU A 134 10.59 -1.21 11.20
CA GLU A 134 11.99 -1.46 11.55
C GLU A 134 12.28 -0.58 12.77
N ASP A 135 12.42 -1.19 13.94
CA ASP A 135 13.30 -0.62 14.95
C ASP A 135 14.71 -1.09 14.60
N VAL A 136 15.59 -0.19 14.14
CA VAL A 136 16.89 0.04 14.80
C VAL A 136 17.45 1.44 14.48
N ALA A 137 17.83 2.14 15.55
CA ALA A 137 18.93 3.10 15.69
C ALA A 137 18.99 4.33 14.76
N ASP A 138 18.64 5.48 15.34
CA ASP A 138 19.70 6.44 15.68
C ASP A 138 19.25 7.31 16.87
N ARG A 139 19.81 7.05 18.06
CA ARG A 139 19.85 8.03 19.15
C ARG A 139 21.30 8.43 19.34
N PRO A 140 21.59 9.72 19.61
CA PRO A 140 22.94 10.17 19.90
C PRO A 140 23.52 9.37 21.06
N GLN A 141 24.71 8.79 20.84
CA GLN A 141 25.55 8.26 21.89
C GLN A 141 25.98 9.43 22.77
N GLU A 142 25.37 9.59 23.94
CA GLU A 142 26.02 10.18 25.10
C GLU A 142 25.22 9.83 26.37
N ALA A 143 25.91 9.23 27.34
CA ALA A 143 25.49 8.97 28.73
C ALA A 143 24.78 7.64 29.12
N ILE A 144 25.07 6.49 28.50
CA ILE A 144 24.66 5.14 29.04
C ILE A 144 25.88 4.26 29.42
N GLY A 145 27.08 4.83 29.50
CA GLY A 145 28.31 4.04 29.63
C GLY A 145 28.68 3.49 31.01
N LYS A 146 27.86 3.63 32.07
CA LYS A 146 28.35 3.29 33.44
C LYS A 146 27.40 2.55 34.38
N LYS A 147 26.23 2.09 33.93
CA LYS A 147 25.28 1.34 34.79
C LYS A 147 24.67 0.07 34.19
N MET A 148 25.09 -0.34 32.99
CA MET A 148 24.42 -1.42 32.26
C MET A 148 25.09 -2.80 32.39
N GLU A 149 26.25 -2.88 33.07
CA GLU A 149 26.97 -4.16 33.24
C GLU A 149 26.34 -5.08 34.30
N GLU A 150 25.50 -4.55 35.19
CA GLU A 150 24.81 -5.36 36.19
C GLU A 150 23.32 -5.45 35.82
N GLY A 151 22.92 -6.54 35.16
CA GLY A 151 21.51 -6.89 34.95
C GLY A 151 21.14 -7.40 33.55
N ILE A 152 21.98 -7.17 32.52
CA ILE A 152 21.74 -7.76 31.19
C ILE A 152 21.80 -9.29 31.24
N ASP A 153 22.66 -9.84 32.11
CA ASP A 153 22.84 -11.28 32.27
C ASP A 153 21.56 -11.99 32.72
N GLU A 154 20.70 -11.32 33.49
CA GLU A 154 19.40 -11.85 33.91
C GLU A 154 18.43 -12.02 32.73
N TYR A 155 18.58 -11.20 31.69
CA TYR A 155 17.74 -11.24 30.50
C TYR A 155 18.33 -12.11 29.38
N LEU A 156 19.59 -12.51 29.45
CA LEU A 156 20.24 -13.36 28.43
C LEU A 156 19.43 -14.63 28.07
N PRO A 157 18.86 -15.39 29.02
CA PRO A 157 18.04 -16.55 28.69
C PRO A 157 16.79 -16.20 27.88
N PHE A 158 16.14 -15.09 28.23
CA PHE A 158 14.94 -14.61 27.54
C PHE A 158 15.28 -14.06 26.14
N LEU A 159 16.37 -13.30 26.03
CA LEU A 159 16.85 -12.78 24.74
C LEU A 159 17.27 -13.91 23.80
N ARG A 160 17.92 -14.97 24.31
CA ARG A 160 18.21 -16.18 23.53
C ARG A 160 16.94 -16.87 23.07
N PHE A 161 15.95 -17.05 23.94
CA PHE A 161 14.65 -17.61 23.57
C PHE A 161 13.95 -16.81 22.47
N LEU A 162 13.93 -15.48 22.58
CA LEU A 162 13.37 -14.62 21.54
C LEU A 162 14.15 -14.70 20.22
N TYR A 163 15.47 -14.78 20.31
CA TYR A 163 16.33 -14.89 19.12
C TYR A 163 16.20 -16.24 18.41
N GLU A 164 16.06 -17.33 19.16
CA GLU A 164 15.79 -18.67 18.63
C GLU A 164 14.44 -18.75 17.94
N LYS A 165 13.43 -18.02 18.47
CA LYS A 165 12.09 -17.93 17.91
C LYS A 165 11.85 -16.70 17.04
N ARG A 166 12.91 -16.04 16.60
CA ARG A 166 12.78 -14.73 15.93
C ARG A 166 11.84 -14.78 14.74
N ASP A 167 11.84 -15.86 13.96
CA ASP A 167 10.99 -15.98 12.77
C ASP A 167 9.50 -16.11 13.13
N GLU A 168 9.18 -16.88 14.20
CA GLU A 168 7.82 -16.96 14.75
C GLU A 168 7.37 -15.63 15.35
N VAL A 169 8.28 -14.92 16.04
CA VAL A 169 8.03 -13.60 16.62
C VAL A 169 7.82 -12.57 15.51
N TYR A 170 8.63 -12.58 14.45
CA TYR A 170 8.48 -11.74 13.27
C TYR A 170 7.14 -12.01 12.59
N GLN A 171 6.77 -13.28 12.39
CA GLN A 171 5.49 -13.67 11.80
C GLN A 171 4.29 -13.26 12.66
N LEU A 172 4.41 -13.38 13.99
CA LEU A 172 3.38 -12.93 14.93
C LEU A 172 3.18 -11.41 14.89
N LEU A 173 4.28 -10.66 14.79
CA LEU A 173 4.27 -9.19 14.78
C LEU A 173 3.89 -8.61 13.41
N SER A 174 4.33 -9.24 12.31
CA SER A 174 4.06 -8.78 10.94
C SER A 174 2.66 -9.15 10.45
N GLY A 175 1.99 -10.09 11.12
CA GLY A 175 0.66 -10.59 10.74
C GLY A 175 0.62 -11.23 9.35
N THR A 176 1.76 -11.45 8.70
CA THR A 176 1.88 -11.90 7.32
C THR A 176 2.72 -13.16 7.26
N LYS A 177 2.13 -14.24 6.73
CA LYS A 177 2.88 -15.46 6.40
C LYS A 177 3.69 -15.16 5.13
N GLU A 178 5.02 -15.12 5.25
CA GLU A 178 5.93 -14.73 4.15
C GLU A 178 5.80 -15.61 2.89
N ASP A 179 5.27 -16.82 3.02
CA ASP A 179 5.09 -17.73 1.89
C ASP A 179 4.07 -17.25 0.84
N GLY A 180 3.26 -16.22 1.13
CA GLY A 180 2.17 -15.77 0.25
C GLY A 180 1.08 -16.82 -0.01
N LYS A 181 1.20 -18.00 0.61
CA LYS A 181 0.27 -19.12 0.52
C LYS A 181 -0.86 -18.88 1.52
N ILE A 182 -2.05 -18.63 0.99
CA ILE A 182 -3.27 -18.55 1.79
C ILE A 182 -3.50 -19.92 2.44
N PRO A 183 -3.66 -19.98 3.78
CA PRO A 183 -4.02 -21.22 4.47
C PRO A 183 -5.35 -21.75 3.94
N ARG A 184 -5.34 -22.96 3.38
CA ARG A 184 -6.56 -23.66 2.97
C ARG A 184 -6.97 -24.63 4.07
N TYR A 185 -8.07 -24.33 4.74
CA TYR A 185 -8.63 -25.21 5.76
C TYR A 185 -9.65 -26.14 5.11
N ALA A 186 -9.38 -27.44 5.06
CA ALA A 186 -10.36 -28.44 4.62
C ALA A 186 -11.27 -28.80 5.80
N LEU A 187 -12.35 -28.03 5.98
CA LEU A 187 -13.33 -28.25 7.05
C LEU A 187 -14.26 -29.43 6.71
N PRO A 188 -14.43 -30.43 7.59
CA PRO A 188 -15.35 -31.55 7.36
C PRO A 188 -16.82 -31.11 7.43
N GLY A 189 -17.67 -31.70 6.59
CA GLY A 189 -19.13 -31.54 6.66
C GLY A 189 -19.81 -31.10 5.36
N LEU A 190 -21.13 -30.89 5.43
CA LEU A 190 -21.95 -30.45 4.30
C LEU A 190 -21.88 -28.93 4.15
N VAL A 191 -21.63 -28.49 2.91
CA VAL A 191 -21.61 -27.08 2.54
C VAL A 191 -23.04 -26.53 2.52
N ARG A 192 -23.27 -25.41 3.23
CA ARG A 192 -24.56 -24.69 3.20
C ARG A 192 -24.34 -23.21 2.94
N THR A 193 -25.16 -22.62 2.07
CA THR A 193 -25.14 -21.17 1.81
C THR A 193 -25.67 -20.40 3.02
N LYS A 194 -24.95 -19.36 3.43
CA LYS A 194 -25.40 -18.37 4.41
C LYS A 194 -25.27 -16.98 3.80
N ALA A 195 -26.31 -16.17 3.92
CA ALA A 195 -26.28 -14.77 3.52
C ALA A 195 -25.84 -13.91 4.71
N ILE A 196 -24.82 -13.08 4.52
CA ILE A 196 -24.27 -12.18 5.53
C ILE A 196 -24.25 -10.78 4.94
N TYR A 197 -24.79 -9.80 5.67
CA TYR A 197 -24.65 -8.39 5.30
C TYR A 197 -23.21 -7.93 5.55
N MET A 198 -22.60 -7.30 4.56
CA MET A 198 -21.26 -6.75 4.66
C MET A 198 -21.16 -5.41 3.93
N SER A 199 -20.15 -4.61 4.31
CA SER A 199 -19.84 -3.37 3.60
C SER A 199 -19.47 -3.66 2.13
N ASP A 200 -20.01 -2.88 1.20
CA ASP A 200 -19.72 -2.97 -0.24
C ASP A 200 -18.21 -2.85 -0.52
N MET A 201 -17.49 -2.02 0.24
CA MET A 201 -16.04 -1.89 0.11
C MET A 201 -15.30 -3.18 0.48
N ILE A 202 -15.73 -3.87 1.54
CA ILE A 202 -15.11 -5.14 1.96
C ILE A 202 -15.45 -6.24 0.95
N ALA A 203 -16.68 -6.24 0.41
CA ALA A 203 -17.08 -7.19 -0.64
C ALA A 203 -16.23 -7.02 -1.91
N LYS A 204 -15.96 -5.78 -2.31
CA LYS A 204 -15.06 -5.46 -3.43
C LYS A 204 -13.63 -5.96 -3.18
N LEU A 205 -13.06 -5.66 -2.01
CA LEU A 205 -11.72 -6.12 -1.63
C LEU A 205 -11.63 -7.65 -1.60
N ALA A 206 -12.62 -8.35 -1.04
CA ALA A 206 -12.67 -9.80 -1.05
C ALA A 206 -12.73 -10.37 -2.48
N GLY A 207 -13.45 -9.70 -3.39
CA GLY A 207 -13.51 -10.07 -4.81
C GLY A 207 -12.20 -9.82 -5.56
N GLU A 208 -11.49 -8.73 -5.25
CA GLU A 208 -10.16 -8.45 -5.80
C GLU A 208 -9.13 -9.47 -5.32
N PHE A 209 -9.08 -9.73 -4.02
CA PHE A 209 -8.19 -10.70 -3.41
C PHE A 209 -8.42 -12.12 -3.96
N SER A 210 -9.69 -12.51 -4.13
CA SER A 210 -10.07 -13.79 -4.73
C SER A 210 -9.50 -13.96 -6.14
N ARG A 211 -9.53 -12.91 -6.96
CA ARG A 211 -8.98 -12.92 -8.33
C ARG A 211 -7.46 -12.94 -8.34
N GLU A 212 -6.83 -12.12 -7.50
CA GLU A 212 -5.37 -11.99 -7.44
C GLU A 212 -4.71 -13.30 -6.99
N LYS A 213 -5.30 -13.96 -5.99
CA LYS A 213 -4.70 -15.15 -5.37
C LYS A 213 -5.25 -16.47 -5.91
N ASN A 214 -6.17 -16.43 -6.87
CA ASN A 214 -6.85 -17.61 -7.43
C ASN A 214 -7.44 -18.52 -6.33
N VAL A 215 -8.19 -17.91 -5.40
CA VAL A 215 -8.88 -18.59 -4.29
C VAL A 215 -10.32 -18.13 -4.28
N THR A 216 -11.26 -19.02 -3.95
CA THR A 216 -12.69 -18.66 -3.94
C THR A 216 -13.02 -17.74 -2.76
N GLN A 217 -14.00 -16.85 -2.93
CA GLN A 217 -14.48 -16.03 -1.80
C GLN A 217 -14.98 -16.86 -0.62
N ARG A 218 -15.50 -18.07 -0.89
CA ARG A 218 -15.87 -19.03 0.15
C ARG A 218 -14.66 -19.42 1.01
N GLU A 219 -13.57 -19.87 0.38
CA GLU A 219 -12.35 -20.28 1.08
C GLU A 219 -11.75 -19.11 1.88
N ILE A 220 -11.79 -17.90 1.32
CA ILE A 220 -11.34 -16.67 2.01
C ILE A 220 -12.15 -16.44 3.28
N MET A 221 -13.48 -16.50 3.18
CA MET A 221 -14.37 -16.30 4.33
C MET A 221 -14.23 -17.41 5.37
N GLU A 222 -14.11 -18.67 4.95
CA GLU A 222 -13.88 -19.79 5.86
C GLU A 222 -12.55 -19.67 6.59
N ALA A 223 -11.45 -19.35 5.88
CA ALA A 223 -10.15 -19.14 6.49
C ALA A 223 -10.16 -17.96 7.48
N ALA A 224 -10.75 -16.83 7.08
CA ALA A 224 -10.86 -15.66 7.95
C ALA A 224 -11.68 -15.96 9.21
N LEU A 225 -12.77 -16.72 9.09
CA LEU A 225 -13.58 -17.14 10.24
C LEU A 225 -12.83 -18.12 11.16
N VAL A 226 -12.09 -19.07 10.59
CA VAL A 226 -11.26 -20.02 11.35
C VAL A 226 -10.21 -19.26 12.15
N GLU A 227 -9.46 -18.35 11.52
CA GLU A 227 -8.44 -17.53 12.20
C GLU A 227 -9.06 -16.61 13.24
N TYR A 228 -10.19 -15.97 12.94
CA TYR A 228 -10.93 -15.14 13.88
C TYR A 228 -11.35 -15.95 15.12
N LEU A 229 -11.96 -17.12 14.93
CA LEU A 229 -12.39 -17.98 16.03
C LEU A 229 -11.21 -18.47 16.87
N GLN A 230 -10.09 -18.84 16.25
CA GLN A 230 -8.86 -19.21 16.97
C GLN A 230 -8.32 -18.05 17.81
N LYS A 231 -8.34 -16.83 17.29
CA LYS A 231 -7.86 -15.63 17.99
C LYS A 231 -8.74 -15.23 19.17
N TYR A 232 -10.05 -15.44 19.07
CA TYR A 232 -11.04 -14.98 20.05
C TYR A 232 -11.67 -16.10 20.90
N GLY A 233 -10.88 -17.13 21.24
CA GLY A 233 -11.22 -18.07 22.32
C GLY A 233 -11.76 -19.44 21.90
N PHE A 234 -11.94 -19.71 20.60
CA PHE A 234 -12.41 -21.00 20.06
C PHE A 234 -11.28 -21.86 19.48
N LYS A 235 -10.04 -21.66 19.97
CA LYS A 235 -8.85 -22.34 19.42
C LYS A 235 -8.93 -23.86 19.57
N ARG A 236 -9.38 -24.35 20.73
CA ARG A 236 -9.43 -25.80 21.01
C ARG A 236 -10.45 -26.52 20.15
N GLU A 237 -11.60 -25.91 19.93
CA GLU A 237 -12.71 -26.40 19.12
C GLU A 237 -12.32 -26.47 17.65
N ILE A 238 -11.69 -25.42 17.14
CA ILE A 238 -11.16 -25.39 15.77
C ILE A 238 -10.06 -26.43 15.59
N GLU A 239 -9.12 -26.54 16.53
CA GLU A 239 -8.07 -27.57 16.46
C GLU A 239 -8.64 -28.99 16.50
N ALA A 240 -9.65 -29.25 17.33
CA ALA A 240 -10.34 -30.54 17.34
C ALA A 240 -11.05 -30.83 16.01
N LEU A 241 -11.68 -29.81 15.42
CA LEU A 241 -12.35 -29.92 14.12
C LEU A 241 -11.36 -30.17 12.97
N LEU A 242 -10.15 -29.59 13.04
CA LEU A 242 -9.09 -29.80 12.05
C LEU A 242 -8.34 -31.13 12.23
N LYS A 243 -8.27 -31.67 13.46
CA LYS A 243 -7.62 -32.96 13.77
C LYS A 243 -8.45 -34.18 13.40
N ASN A 244 -9.77 -34.04 13.23
CA ASN A 244 -10.66 -35.12 12.77
C ASN A 244 -10.60 -35.33 11.24
N GLN A 245 -9.42 -35.13 10.64
CA GLN A 245 -9.11 -35.44 9.24
C GLN A 245 -8.46 -36.83 9.12
#